data_AF-A0A4Q9V8W9-F1
#
_entry.id   AF-A0A4Q9V8W9-F1
#
_cell.length_a   1.000
_cell.length_b   1.000
_cell.length_c   1.000
_cell.angle_alpha   90.00
_cell.angle_beta   90.00
_cell.angle_gamma   90.00
#
_symmetry.space_group_name_H-M   'P 1'
#
loop_
_entity.id
_entity.type
_entity.pdbx_description
1 polymer ?
#
loop_
_entity_poly.entity_id
_entity_poly.type
_entity_poly.pdbx_seq_one_letter_code
_entity_poly.pdbx_strand_id
1 'polypeptide(L)'
;MLQQQDYILNTEEEYKQIDSVKEMIQDIHQSGNFFQLSLQTLELIRRFNNLFITVFEKNEKSPSLFHQLVVLSHSLETQLLREN
;
A
#
# COMPACT_ATOMS: atom_id res chain seq x y z
N MET A 1 -22.19 16.25 17.33
CA MET A 1 -21.54 14.93 17.26
C MET A 1 -21.38 14.54 15.80
N LEU A 2 -20.33 15.03 15.13
CA LEU A 2 -20.10 14.87 13.67
C LEU A 2 -18.92 13.94 13.34
N GLN A 3 -18.21 13.37 14.32
CA GLN A 3 -16.90 12.76 14.09
C GLN A 3 -16.90 11.29 13.66
N GLN A 4 -18.04 10.58 13.73
CA GLN A 4 -18.03 9.12 13.52
C GLN A 4 -18.21 8.73 12.05
N GLN A 5 -18.93 9.51 11.25
CA GLN A 5 -19.11 9.24 9.82
C GLN A 5 -17.86 9.55 9.00
N ASP A 6 -17.20 10.69 9.26
CA ASP A 6 -15.95 11.06 8.57
C ASP A 6 -14.81 10.06 8.85
N TYR A 7 -14.75 9.50 10.07
CA TYR A 7 -13.74 8.50 10.42
C TYR A 7 -13.94 7.18 9.65
N ILE A 8 -15.19 6.73 9.46
CA ILE A 8 -15.50 5.50 8.72
C ILE A 8 -15.19 5.67 7.23
N LEU A 9 -15.51 6.83 6.65
CA LEU A 9 -15.21 7.16 5.25
C LEU A 9 -13.71 7.14 4.95
N ASN A 10 -12.89 7.75 5.81
CA ASN A 10 -11.43 7.76 5.65
C ASN A 10 -10.86 6.33 5.68
N THR A 11 -11.36 5.47 6.54
CA THR A 11 -10.87 4.09 6.66
C THR A 11 -11.19 3.24 5.42
N GLU A 12 -12.38 3.39 4.81
CA GLU A 12 -12.70 2.67 3.57
C GLU A 12 -11.84 3.12 2.38
N GLU A 13 -11.57 4.41 2.25
CA GLU A 13 -10.69 4.96 1.22
C GLU A 13 -9.25 4.47 1.41
N GLU A 14 -8.76 4.44 2.66
CA GLU A 14 -7.45 3.90 3.02
C GLU A 14 -7.30 2.42 2.64
N TYR A 15 -8.33 1.59 2.87
CA TYR A 15 -8.32 0.20 2.42
C TYR A 15 -8.28 0.08 0.90
N LYS A 16 -9.10 0.86 0.18
CA LYS A 16 -9.10 0.87 -1.29
C LYS A 16 -7.74 1.27 -1.86
N GLN A 17 -7.09 2.25 -1.24
CA GLN A 17 -5.75 2.69 -1.62
C GLN A 17 -4.72 1.56 -1.49
N ILE A 18 -4.75 0.85 -0.36
CA ILE A 18 -3.85 -0.29 -0.11
C ILE A 18 -4.08 -1.39 -1.14
N ASP A 19 -5.34 -1.72 -1.42
CA ASP A 19 -5.71 -2.76 -2.40
C ASP A 19 -5.31 -2.37 -3.83
N SER A 20 -5.53 -1.11 -4.23
CA SER A 20 -5.07 -0.59 -5.54
C SER A 20 -3.57 -0.78 -5.73
N VAL A 21 -2.77 -0.41 -4.73
CA VAL A 21 -1.30 -0.56 -4.77
C VAL A 21 -0.89 -2.02 -4.84
N LYS A 22 -1.59 -2.90 -4.12
CA LYS A 22 -1.35 -4.35 -4.19
C LYS A 22 -1.63 -4.89 -5.60
N GLU A 23 -2.71 -4.47 -6.24
CA GLU A 23 -3.04 -4.85 -7.61
C GLU A 23 -1.97 -4.35 -8.60
N MET A 24 -1.54 -3.10 -8.49
CA MET A 24 -0.45 -2.56 -9.32
C MET A 24 0.85 -3.38 -9.19
N ILE A 25 1.23 -3.77 -7.97
CA ILE A 25 2.41 -4.63 -7.74
C ILE A 25 2.23 -5.99 -8.42
N GLN A 26 1.05 -6.57 -8.33
CA GLN A 26 0.74 -7.85 -8.93
C GLN A 26 0.83 -7.78 -10.46
N ASP A 27 0.31 -6.72 -11.07
CA ASP A 27 0.38 -6.49 -12.52
C ASP A 27 1.83 -6.30 -13.00
N ILE A 28 2.66 -5.57 -12.24
CA ILE A 28 4.10 -5.44 -12.51
C ILE A 28 4.81 -6.80 -12.46
N HIS A 29 4.46 -7.64 -11.48
CA HIS A 29 5.01 -8.98 -11.36
C HIS A 29 4.59 -9.89 -12.53
N GLN A 30 3.31 -9.83 -12.93
CA GLN A 30 2.78 -10.64 -14.03
C GLN A 30 3.29 -10.20 -15.40
N SER A 31 3.45 -8.89 -15.62
CA SER A 31 4.00 -8.33 -16.87
C SER A 31 5.50 -8.51 -17.01
N GLY A 32 6.23 -8.78 -15.93
CA GLY A 32 7.68 -8.86 -15.91
C GLY A 32 8.38 -7.49 -15.95
N ASN A 33 7.63 -6.39 -15.79
CA ASN A 33 8.15 -5.03 -15.81
C ASN A 33 8.97 -4.66 -14.56
N PHE A 34 9.09 -5.57 -13.60
CA PHE A 34 9.89 -5.37 -12.38
C PHE A 34 11.33 -4.92 -12.64
N PHE A 35 11.96 -5.40 -13.72
CA PHE A 35 13.34 -5.03 -14.08
C PHE A 35 13.50 -3.59 -14.57
N GLN A 36 12.40 -2.89 -14.86
CA GLN A 36 12.41 -1.50 -15.32
C GLN A 36 12.30 -0.52 -14.15
N LEU A 37 11.96 -1.00 -12.95
CA LEU A 37 11.80 -0.18 -11.76
C LEU A 37 13.15 0.14 -11.11
N SER A 38 13.21 1.31 -10.47
CA SER A 38 14.40 1.69 -9.72
C SER A 38 14.56 0.84 -8.46
N LEU A 39 15.81 0.68 -7.99
CA LEU A 39 16.10 -0.04 -6.74
C LEU A 39 15.31 0.54 -5.55
N GLN A 40 15.08 1.86 -5.55
CA GLN A 40 14.26 2.53 -4.54
C GLN A 40 12.82 2.03 -4.55
N THR A 41 12.21 1.93 -5.73
CA THR A 41 10.85 1.40 -5.89
C THR A 41 10.77 -0.06 -5.48
N LEU A 42 11.77 -0.87 -5.86
CA LEU A 42 11.83 -2.27 -5.45
C LEU A 42 11.88 -2.42 -3.93
N GLU A 43 12.64 -1.56 -3.26
CA GLU A 43 12.71 -1.53 -1.79
C GLU A 43 11.37 -1.08 -1.17
N LEU A 44 10.66 -0.12 -1.78
CA LEU A 44 9.32 0.28 -1.33
C LEU A 44 8.30 -0.85 -1.49
N ILE A 45 8.30 -1.56 -2.62
CA ILE A 45 7.46 -2.76 -2.86
C ILE A 45 7.76 -3.82 -1.79
N ARG A 46 9.04 -4.09 -1.52
CA ARG A 46 9.44 -5.07 -0.49
C ARG A 46 8.92 -4.68 0.88
N ARG A 47 9.06 -3.41 1.28
CA ARG A 47 8.54 -2.89 2.56
C ARG A 47 7.03 -2.99 2.64
N PHE A 48 6.34 -2.63 1.55
CA PHE A 48 4.88 -2.71 1.47
C PHE A 48 4.41 -4.14 1.68
N ASN A 49 4.96 -5.12 0.95
CA ASN A 49 4.59 -6.52 1.08
C ASN A 49 4.80 -7.04 2.51
N ASN A 50 5.93 -6.73 3.14
CA ASN A 50 6.19 -7.15 4.52
C ASN A 50 5.19 -6.56 5.51
N LEU A 51 4.85 -5.28 5.35
CA LEU A 51 3.92 -4.61 6.25
C LEU A 51 2.47 -5.05 6.00
N PHE A 52 2.08 -5.25 4.74
CA PHE A 52 0.79 -5.81 4.35
C PHE A 52 0.55 -7.18 4.98
N ILE A 53 1.52 -8.10 4.85
CA ILE A 53 1.46 -9.43 5.49
C ILE A 53 1.31 -9.30 7.01
N THR A 54 2.04 -8.37 7.61
CA THR A 54 1.99 -8.15 9.07
C THR A 54 0.61 -7.67 9.53
N VAL A 55 0.04 -6.69 8.83
CA VAL A 55 -1.26 -6.11 9.18
C VAL A 55 -2.42 -7.06 8.87
N PHE A 56 -2.43 -7.67 7.68
CA PHE A 56 -3.60 -8.41 7.17
C PHE A 56 -3.52 -9.92 7.37
N GLU A 57 -2.35 -10.55 7.13
CA GLU A 57 -2.23 -12.01 7.21
C GLU A 57 -1.89 -12.49 8.61
N LYS A 58 -0.99 -11.78 9.30
CA LYS A 58 -0.64 -12.05 10.71
C LYS A 58 -1.61 -11.42 11.69
N ASN A 59 -2.55 -10.61 11.19
CA ASN A 59 -3.62 -9.99 11.95
C ASN A 59 -3.13 -9.11 13.12
N GLU A 60 -1.94 -8.51 12.99
CA GLU A 60 -1.41 -7.55 13.96
C GLU A 60 -2.09 -6.20 13.78
N LYS A 61 -3.31 -6.08 14.33
CA LYS A 61 -4.16 -4.89 14.20
C LYS A 61 -3.74 -3.77 15.15
N SER A 62 -2.57 -3.19 14.88
CA SER A 62 -2.16 -1.92 15.49
C SER A 62 -2.56 -0.75 14.59
N PRO A 63 -3.26 0.28 15.11
CA PRO A 63 -3.54 1.51 14.35
C PRO A 63 -2.28 2.15 13.78
N SER A 64 -1.14 2.03 14.48
CA SER A 64 0.15 2.53 14.00
C SER A 64 0.66 1.77 12.78
N LEU A 65 0.54 0.43 12.78
CA LEU A 65 0.96 -0.39 11.63
C LEU A 65 0.06 -0.14 10.41
N PHE A 66 -1.25 0.02 10.65
CA PHE A 66 -2.19 0.38 9.58
C PHE A 66 -1.86 1.76 8.99
N HIS A 67 -1.65 2.77 9.82
CA HIS A 67 -1.27 4.11 9.34
C HIS A 67 0.06 4.09 8.56
N GLN A 68 1.06 3.33 9.04
CA GLN A 68 2.31 3.14 8.30
C GLN A 68 2.07 2.51 6.92
N LEU A 69 1.14 1.56 6.83
CA LEU A 69 0.79 0.91 5.57
C LEU A 69 0.08 1.88 4.61
N VAL A 70 -0.81 2.73 5.11
CA VAL A 70 -1.46 3.79 4.31
C VAL A 70 -0.44 4.76 3.74
N VAL A 71 0.44 5.31 4.59
CA VAL A 71 1.49 6.26 4.15
C VAL A 71 2.43 5.62 3.13
N LEU A 72 2.79 4.36 3.35
CA LEU A 72 3.64 3.61 2.42
C LEU A 72 2.93 3.35 1.09
N SER A 73 1.61 3.07 1.12
CA SER A 73 0.79 2.86 -0.08
C SER A 73 0.78 4.11 -0.96
N HIS A 74 0.51 5.29 -0.39
CA HIS A 74 0.55 6.55 -1.14
C HIS A 74 1.93 6.84 -1.75
N SER A 75 2.99 6.58 -0.97
CA SER A 75 4.36 6.81 -1.41
C SER A 75 4.72 5.87 -2.57
N LEU A 76 4.32 4.61 -2.47
CA LEU A 76 4.57 3.61 -3.49
C LEU A 76 3.74 3.86 -4.76
N GLU A 77 2.45 4.18 -4.64
CA GLU A 77 1.62 4.56 -5.79
C GLU A 77 2.25 5.72 -6.57
N THR A 78 2.62 6.79 -5.85
CA THR A 78 3.26 7.96 -6.47
C THR A 78 4.54 7.57 -7.22
N GLN A 79 5.32 6.65 -6.66
CA GLN A 79 6.56 6.19 -7.29
C GLN A 79 6.29 5.28 -8.49
N LEU A 80 5.32 4.36 -8.39
CA LEU A 80 4.93 3.47 -9.48
C LEU A 80 4.35 4.24 -10.67
N LEU A 81 3.57 5.29 -10.44
CA LEU A 81 3.06 6.17 -11.49
C LEU A 81 4.13 7.05 -12.15
N ARG A 82 5.29 7.23 -11.51
CA ARG A 82 6.43 7.96 -12.09
C ARG A 82 7.34 7.06 -12.93
N GLU A 83 7.38 5.77 -12.62
CA GLU A 83 8.30 4.80 -13.23
C GLU A 83 7.63 3.88 -14.26
N ASN A 84 6.31 3.73 -14.23
CA ASN A 84 5.50 3.19 -15.34
C ASN A 84 5.14 4.30 -16.34
#